data_AF-W9CMC3-F1
#
_entry.id   AF-W9CMC3-F1
#
_cell.length_a   1.000
_cell.length_b   1.000
_cell.length_c   1.000
_cell.angle_alpha   90.00
_cell.angle_beta   90.00
_cell.angle_gamma   90.00
#
_symmetry.space_group_name_H-M   'P 1'
#
loop_
_entity.id
_entity.type
_entity.pdbx_description
1 polymer ?
#
loop_
_entity_poly.entity_id
_entity_poly.type
_entity_poly.pdbx_seq_one_letter_code
_entity_poly.pdbx_strand_id
1 'polypeptide(L)'
;MLWEPWYLDETEILSTVENLQQYESEPLLNRIVHKMIQLKTMLNCIDNSGAAVVECVKVMKMKRHAKIGERIIVVVQKQRNFSETGPGATVSTSAANKVRRGDVRHAVVVRTVKKLQRPDGSVVKFDDNACVLINKTGEPIGTRLNG
;
A
#
# COMPACT_ATOMS: atom_id res chain seq x y z
N MET A 1 18.00 -52.63 21.80
CA MET A 1 17.63 -52.05 20.49
C MET A 1 16.56 -51.01 20.77
N LEU A 2 16.97 -49.84 21.25
CA LEU A 2 16.10 -48.72 21.58
C LEU A 2 16.73 -47.47 20.97
N TRP A 3 15.87 -46.74 20.28
CA TRP A 3 16.05 -45.47 19.59
C TRP A 3 16.33 -44.34 20.60
N GLU A 4 17.35 -43.51 20.38
CA GLU A 4 17.45 -42.18 21.01
C GLU A 4 17.66 -41.09 19.94
N PRO A 5 16.91 -39.96 19.98
CA PRO A 5 16.95 -38.90 19.00
C PRO A 5 18.00 -37.81 19.32
N TRP A 6 18.80 -37.46 18.32
CA TRP A 6 19.48 -36.19 18.02
C TRP A 6 19.65 -35.17 19.18
N TYR A 7 20.82 -35.18 19.80
CA TYR A 7 21.39 -33.99 20.43
C TYR A 7 22.34 -33.35 19.41
N LEU A 8 21.96 -32.20 18.85
CA LEU A 8 22.89 -31.37 18.08
C LEU A 8 23.85 -30.69 19.07
N ASP A 9 25.15 -30.81 18.80
CA ASP A 9 26.24 -30.16 19.54
C ASP A 9 26.10 -28.61 19.46
N GLU A 10 26.50 -27.88 20.51
CA GLU A 10 26.56 -26.41 20.50
C GLU A 10 27.35 -25.86 19.29
N THR A 11 28.31 -26.62 18.74
CA THR A 11 29.02 -26.27 17.50
C THR A 11 28.16 -26.43 16.23
N GLU A 12 27.24 -27.39 16.19
CA GLU A 12 26.24 -27.53 15.12
C GLU A 12 25.16 -26.45 15.23
N ILE A 13 24.79 -26.04 16.45
CA ILE A 13 23.88 -24.92 16.67
C ILE A 13 24.52 -23.62 16.19
N LEU A 14 25.76 -23.31 16.60
CA LEU A 14 26.46 -22.07 16.21
C LEU A 14 26.74 -21.99 14.71
N SER A 15 27.10 -23.08 14.05
CA SER A 15 27.23 -23.11 12.58
C SER A 15 25.89 -23.01 11.84
N THR A 16 24.79 -23.42 12.48
CA THR A 16 23.43 -23.17 11.99
C THR A 16 23.03 -21.70 12.18
N VAL A 17 23.45 -21.04 13.26
CA VAL A 17 23.18 -19.60 13.48
C VAL A 17 24.05 -18.70 12.59
N GLU A 18 25.32 -19.06 12.33
CA GLU A 18 26.18 -18.33 11.37
C GLU A 18 25.68 -18.49 9.92
N ASN A 19 25.03 -19.60 9.58
CA ASN A 19 24.35 -19.76 8.28
C ASN A 19 23.02 -19.01 8.15
N LEU A 20 22.44 -18.51 9.26
CA LEU A 20 21.21 -17.71 9.20
C LEU A 20 21.45 -16.24 8.80
N GLN A 21 22.70 -15.75 8.84
CA GLN A 21 23.06 -14.46 8.25
C GLN A 21 23.15 -14.51 6.72
N GLN A 22 23.20 -15.71 6.11
CA GLN A 22 23.24 -15.87 4.65
C GLN A 22 21.83 -15.78 4.01
N TYR A 23 20.76 -15.92 4.79
CA TYR A 23 19.36 -15.81 4.36
C TYR A 23 18.85 -14.36 4.17
N GLU A 24 19.69 -13.33 4.34
CA GLU A 24 19.35 -11.96 3.94
C GLU A 24 19.41 -11.76 2.41
N SER A 25 19.80 -12.79 1.65
CA SER A 25 19.98 -12.73 0.19
C SER A 25 18.88 -13.42 -0.63
N GLU A 26 17.73 -13.78 -0.05
CA GLU A 26 16.61 -14.35 -0.83
C GLU A 26 15.77 -13.30 -1.60
N PRO A 27 15.79 -13.29 -2.95
CA PRO A 27 15.00 -12.35 -3.76
C PRO A 27 13.49 -12.62 -3.73
N LEU A 28 13.06 -13.81 -3.29
CA LEU A 28 11.64 -14.17 -3.20
C LEU A 28 11.01 -13.70 -1.89
N LEU A 29 11.76 -13.65 -0.79
CA LEU A 29 11.26 -13.12 0.48
C LEU A 29 11.14 -11.59 0.40
N ASN A 30 12.14 -10.88 -0.13
CA ASN A 30 12.04 -9.42 -0.34
C ASN A 30 10.90 -9.01 -1.31
N ARG A 31 10.45 -9.93 -2.18
CA ARG A 31 9.25 -9.75 -3.03
C ARG A 31 7.95 -9.79 -2.23
N ILE A 32 7.99 -10.35 -1.02
CA ILE A 32 6.87 -10.47 -0.09
C ILE A 32 6.97 -9.41 1.03
N VAL A 33 8.16 -9.00 1.49
CA VAL A 33 8.24 -8.26 2.78
C VAL A 33 8.13 -6.73 2.73
N HIS A 34 8.48 -6.00 1.67
CA HIS A 34 8.21 -4.55 1.65
C HIS A 34 8.01 -4.00 0.23
N LYS A 35 6.83 -4.24 -0.35
CA LYS A 35 6.50 -3.72 -1.68
C LYS A 35 6.43 -2.19 -1.64
N MET A 36 7.50 -1.56 -2.11
CA MET A 36 7.43 -0.18 -2.60
C MET A 36 6.33 -0.09 -3.66
N ILE A 37 5.61 1.04 -3.70
CA ILE A 37 4.47 1.20 -4.61
C ILE A 37 4.96 1.12 -6.05
N GLN A 38 4.40 0.19 -6.83
CA GLN A 38 4.73 0.00 -8.25
C GLN A 38 3.48 -0.38 -9.03
N LEU A 39 3.65 -0.70 -10.32
CA LEU A 39 2.59 -1.24 -11.16
C LEU A 39 1.87 -2.41 -10.47
N LYS A 40 0.54 -2.45 -10.58
CA LYS A 40 -0.34 -3.47 -9.94
C LYS A 40 -0.37 -3.43 -8.41
N THR A 41 0.25 -2.44 -7.76
CA THR A 41 0.11 -2.29 -6.31
C THR A 41 -1.28 -1.75 -5.97
N MET A 42 -1.96 -2.41 -5.03
CA MET A 42 -3.22 -1.97 -4.47
C MET A 42 -2.97 -1.00 -3.32
N LEU A 43 -3.73 0.10 -3.29
CA LEU A 43 -3.67 1.11 -2.23
C LEU A 43 -5.07 1.42 -1.72
N ASN A 44 -5.17 1.68 -0.42
CA ASN A 44 -6.38 2.23 0.18
C ASN A 44 -6.49 3.71 -0.19
N CYS A 45 -7.65 4.11 -0.71
CA CYS A 45 -7.93 5.52 -0.93
C CYS A 45 -8.48 6.11 0.36
N ILE A 46 -7.80 7.08 0.96
CA ILE A 46 -8.16 7.63 2.28
C ILE A 46 -8.83 9.00 2.21
N ASP A 47 -9.32 9.40 1.04
CA ASP A 47 -10.14 10.61 0.91
C ASP A 47 -11.63 10.26 0.82
N ASN A 48 -12.50 11.26 0.94
CA ASN A 48 -13.95 11.10 0.75
C ASN A 48 -14.40 11.28 -0.71
N SER A 49 -13.55 10.98 -1.70
CA SER A 49 -13.92 11.10 -3.13
C SER A 49 -14.95 10.07 -3.59
N GLY A 50 -15.08 8.96 -2.85
CA GLY A 50 -15.87 7.80 -3.22
C GLY A 50 -15.05 6.57 -3.59
N ALA A 51 -13.74 6.70 -3.87
CA ALA A 51 -12.89 5.51 -4.04
C ALA A 51 -12.62 4.85 -2.68
N ALA A 52 -12.60 3.52 -2.62
CA ALA A 52 -12.19 2.76 -1.43
C ALA A 52 -10.81 2.14 -1.64
N VAL A 53 -10.61 1.49 -2.79
CA VAL A 53 -9.37 0.80 -3.15
C VAL A 53 -9.03 1.13 -4.59
N VAL A 54 -7.76 1.41 -4.85
CA VAL A 54 -7.24 1.75 -6.17
C VAL A 54 -6.01 0.90 -6.51
N GLU A 55 -5.79 0.69 -7.80
CA GLU A 55 -4.64 -0.03 -8.34
C GLU A 55 -3.70 0.94 -9.04
N CYS A 56 -2.41 0.92 -8.72
CA CYS A 56 -1.40 1.70 -9.41
C CYS A 56 -1.16 1.16 -10.83
N VAL A 57 -1.35 2.02 -11.82
CA VAL A 57 -1.11 1.73 -13.25
C VAL A 57 0.09 2.47 -13.82
N LYS A 58 0.59 3.52 -13.15
CA LYS A 58 1.81 4.22 -13.55
C LYS A 58 2.44 4.97 -12.38
N VAL A 59 3.75 4.85 -12.24
CA VAL A 59 4.56 5.73 -11.40
C VAL A 59 5.08 6.90 -12.25
N MET A 60 4.93 8.13 -11.77
CA MET A 60 5.36 9.31 -12.52
C MET A 60 6.88 9.53 -12.45
N LYS A 61 7.39 10.49 -13.23
CA LYS A 61 8.83 10.87 -13.27
C LYS A 61 9.78 9.73 -13.68
N MET A 62 9.31 8.78 -14.49
CA MET A 62 10.10 7.63 -14.99
C MET A 62 10.76 6.79 -13.87
N LYS A 63 10.12 6.70 -12.70
CA LYS A 63 10.62 5.89 -11.59
C LYS A 63 10.03 4.49 -11.62
N ARG A 64 10.79 3.51 -11.12
CA ARG A 64 10.32 2.12 -10.95
C ARG A 64 9.31 1.99 -9.80
N HIS A 65 9.49 2.79 -8.75
CA HIS A 65 8.65 2.76 -7.55
C HIS A 65 8.34 4.17 -7.07
N ALA A 66 7.17 4.33 -6.44
CA ALA A 66 6.77 5.56 -5.77
C ALA A 66 7.03 5.48 -4.26
N LYS A 67 7.50 6.59 -3.68
CA LYS A 67 7.60 6.84 -2.25
C LYS A 67 6.45 7.73 -1.76
N ILE A 68 6.33 7.91 -0.45
CA ILE A 68 5.42 8.88 0.16
C ILE A 68 5.67 10.27 -0.45
N GLY A 69 4.59 10.98 -0.80
CA GLY A 69 4.61 12.30 -1.44
C GLY A 69 4.69 12.26 -2.97
N GLU A 70 4.88 11.09 -3.59
CA GLU A 70 4.99 11.00 -5.06
C GLU A 70 3.65 10.77 -5.75
N ARG A 71 3.53 11.33 -6.97
CA ARG A 71 2.35 11.20 -7.82
C ARG A 71 2.37 9.87 -8.57
N ILE A 72 1.22 9.20 -8.59
CA ILE A 72 0.95 7.98 -9.34
C ILE A 72 -0.35 8.14 -10.14
N ILE A 73 -0.52 7.31 -11.17
CA ILE A 73 -1.80 7.12 -11.85
C ILE A 73 -2.39 5.81 -11.33
N VAL A 74 -3.68 5.85 -11.01
CA VAL A 74 -4.41 4.73 -10.44
C VAL A 74 -5.71 4.48 -11.17
N VAL A 75 -6.20 3.25 -11.10
CA VAL A 75 -7.57 2.86 -11.49
C VAL A 75 -8.38 2.54 -10.24
N VAL A 76 -9.59 3.07 -10.16
CA VAL A 76 -10.50 2.77 -9.03
C VAL A 76 -11.01 1.34 -9.15
N GLN A 77 -10.66 0.49 -8.20
CA GLN A 77 -11.07 -0.92 -8.19
C GLN A 77 -12.33 -1.17 -7.35
N LYS A 78 -12.46 -0.46 -6.23
CA LYS A 78 -13.63 -0.53 -5.34
C LYS A 78 -14.10 0.88 -5.00
N GLN A 79 -15.41 1.10 -5.07
CA GLN A 79 -16.07 2.33 -4.66
C GLN A 79 -16.66 2.17 -3.25
N ARG A 80 -16.74 3.26 -2.49
CA ARG A 80 -17.51 3.35 -1.25
C ARG A 80 -18.96 3.62 -1.61
N ASN A 81 -19.86 2.79 -1.11
CA ASN A 81 -21.28 3.04 -1.20
C ASN A 81 -21.62 4.09 -0.13
N PHE A 82 -21.83 5.33 -0.54
CA PHE A 82 -22.51 6.31 0.31
C PHE A 82 -24.00 6.11 0.06
N SER A 83 -24.62 5.16 0.75
CA SER A 83 -26.08 5.13 0.86
C SER A 83 -26.45 6.01 2.05
N GLU A 84 -27.07 7.16 1.78
CA GLU A 84 -27.86 7.83 2.81
C GLU A 84 -29.05 6.94 3.13
N THR A 85 -29.03 6.33 4.31
CA THR A 85 -30.03 5.34 4.74
C THR A 85 -31.29 6.07 5.22
N GLY A 86 -32.28 6.21 4.35
CA GLY A 86 -33.62 6.71 4.69
C GLY A 86 -34.68 6.14 3.74
N PRO A 87 -35.80 5.57 4.24
CA PRO A 87 -36.90 5.13 3.38
C PRO A 87 -37.52 6.34 2.67
N GLY A 88 -37.42 6.42 1.35
CA GLY A 88 -37.99 7.52 0.54
C GLY A 88 -36.97 8.47 -0.11
N ALA A 89 -35.67 8.28 0.11
CA ALA A 89 -34.65 9.01 -0.64
C ALA A 89 -34.58 8.49 -2.07
N THR A 90 -34.97 9.32 -3.04
CA THR A 90 -34.70 9.06 -4.47
C THR A 90 -33.19 9.08 -4.65
N VAL A 91 -32.62 7.88 -4.84
CA VAL A 91 -31.19 7.66 -4.92
C VAL A 91 -30.64 8.34 -6.17
N SER A 92 -30.12 9.55 -6.05
CA SER A 92 -29.17 10.04 -7.04
C SER A 92 -27.84 9.29 -6.80
N THR A 93 -27.72 8.13 -7.43
CA THR A 93 -26.53 7.27 -7.43
C THR A 93 -25.26 7.95 -7.97
N SER A 94 -25.34 9.25 -8.30
CA SER A 94 -24.34 10.05 -9.00
C SER A 94 -23.94 11.37 -8.31
N ALA A 95 -24.65 11.88 -7.30
CA ALA A 95 -24.33 13.20 -6.73
C ALA A 95 -23.30 13.16 -5.59
N ALA A 96 -23.29 12.09 -4.77
CA ALA A 96 -22.42 12.01 -3.59
C ALA A 96 -20.98 11.53 -3.89
N ASN A 97 -20.79 10.74 -4.96
CA ASN A 97 -19.52 10.12 -5.28
C ASN A 97 -18.85 10.78 -6.49
N LYS A 98 -17.69 11.42 -6.28
CA LYS A 98 -16.94 12.14 -7.31
C LYS A 98 -16.22 11.22 -8.31
N VAL A 99 -16.10 9.93 -7.97
CA VAL A 99 -15.42 8.92 -8.80
C VAL A 99 -16.22 7.62 -8.86
N ARG A 100 -16.07 6.88 -9.96
CA ARG A 100 -16.66 5.55 -10.17
C ARG A 100 -15.62 4.45 -10.28
N ARG A 101 -16.02 3.21 -10.06
CA ARG A 101 -15.19 2.03 -10.37
C ARG A 101 -14.78 2.07 -11.85
N GLY A 102 -13.51 1.80 -12.13
CA GLY A 102 -12.91 1.86 -13.46
C GLY A 102 -12.32 3.22 -13.84
N ASP A 103 -12.61 4.29 -13.08
CA ASP A 103 -12.04 5.61 -13.36
C ASP A 103 -10.51 5.59 -13.23
N VAL A 104 -9.82 6.15 -14.21
CA VAL A 104 -8.39 6.44 -14.16
C VAL A 104 -8.18 7.83 -13.55
N ARG A 105 -7.44 7.92 -12.44
CA ARG A 105 -7.20 9.17 -11.70
C ARG A 105 -5.73 9.34 -11.34
N HIS A 106 -5.34 10.57 -11.04
CA HIS A 106 -4.05 10.82 -10.38
C HIS A 106 -4.22 10.64 -8.87
N ALA A 107 -3.16 10.23 -8.19
CA ALA A 107 -3.13 10.13 -6.75
C ALA A 107 -1.75 10.50 -6.20
N VAL A 108 -1.70 10.85 -4.91
CA VAL A 108 -0.46 11.04 -4.15
C VAL A 108 -0.37 9.95 -3.09
N VAL A 109 0.78 9.28 -2.99
CA VAL A 109 1.04 8.30 -1.94
C VAL A 109 1.21 9.01 -0.60
N VAL A 110 0.48 8.60 0.42
CA VAL A 110 0.53 9.23 1.76
C VAL A 110 1.04 8.29 2.85
N ARG A 111 0.86 6.98 2.66
CA ARG A 111 1.41 5.95 3.56
C ARG A 111 1.98 4.79 2.78
N THR A 112 3.02 4.18 3.33
CA THR A 112 3.62 2.96 2.80
C THR A 112 3.99 2.00 3.91
N VAL A 113 3.81 0.70 3.67
CA VAL A 113 4.30 -0.37 4.56
C VAL A 113 5.83 -0.43 4.57
N LYS A 114 6.48 -0.02 3.47
CA LYS A 114 7.93 0.13 3.43
C LYS A 114 8.35 1.23 4.42
N LYS A 115 9.27 0.87 5.33
CA LYS A 115 9.91 1.80 6.26
C LYS A 115 10.56 2.96 5.50
N LEU A 116 10.27 4.18 5.93
CA LEU A 116 10.91 5.40 5.45
C LEU A 116 11.80 5.94 6.56
N GLN A 117 13.10 6.05 6.30
CA GLN A 117 14.03 6.74 7.19
C GLN A 117 14.06 8.23 6.83
N ARG A 118 13.87 9.08 7.85
CA ARG A 118 13.94 10.53 7.73
C ARG A 118 15.40 11.03 7.89
N PRO A 119 15.69 12.28 7.49
CA PRO A 119 17.03 12.85 7.62
C PRO A 119 17.54 12.94 9.06
N ASP A 120 16.64 13.03 10.04
CA ASP A 120 16.96 13.02 11.48
C ASP A 120 17.26 11.61 12.04
N GLY A 121 17.24 10.58 11.18
CA GLY A 121 17.45 9.18 11.57
C GLY A 121 16.20 8.46 12.05
N SER A 122 15.09 9.15 12.30
CA SER A 122 13.83 8.53 12.71
C SER A 122 13.24 7.65 11.59
N VAL A 123 12.55 6.57 11.96
CA VAL A 123 11.94 5.63 11.02
C VAL A 123 10.43 5.66 11.14
N VAL A 124 9.76 5.84 10.00
CA VAL A 124 8.30 5.77 9.90
C VAL A 124 7.90 4.47 9.21
N LYS A 125 6.96 3.75 9.79
CA LYS A 125 6.32 2.59 9.17
C LYS A 125 4.82 2.69 9.39
N PHE A 126 4.04 2.42 8.36
CA PHE A 126 2.59 2.31 8.43
C PHE A 126 2.15 0.86 8.25
N ASP A 127 0.93 0.56 8.68
CA ASP A 127 0.35 -0.78 8.57
C ASP A 127 -0.14 -1.08 7.14
N ASP A 128 -0.47 -0.04 6.37
CA ASP A 128 -1.01 -0.15 5.02
C ASP A 128 -0.36 0.82 4.00
N ASN A 129 -0.65 0.56 2.72
CA ASN A 129 -0.35 1.47 1.63
C ASN A 129 -1.59 2.30 1.33
N ALA A 130 -1.46 3.63 1.39
CA ALA A 130 -2.59 4.53 1.19
C ALA A 130 -2.25 5.69 0.24
N CYS A 131 -3.27 6.21 -0.42
CA CYS A 131 -3.18 7.37 -1.29
C CYS A 131 -4.42 8.27 -1.20
N VAL A 132 -4.29 9.50 -1.70
CA VAL A 132 -5.37 10.46 -1.88
C VAL A 132 -5.51 10.79 -3.36
N LEU A 133 -6.74 10.91 -3.87
CA LEU A 133 -6.95 11.23 -5.28
C LEU A 133 -6.78 12.73 -5.50
N ILE A 134 -6.16 13.06 -6.63
CA ILE A 134 -5.93 14.43 -7.07
C ILE A 134 -6.34 14.59 -8.53
N ASN A 135 -6.66 15.81 -8.92
CA ASN A 135 -6.84 16.17 -10.32
C ASN A 135 -5.47 16.32 -11.03
N LYS A 136 -5.50 16.76 -12.30
CA LYS A 136 -4.27 16.98 -13.09
C LYS A 136 -3.45 18.17 -12.57
N THR A 137 -4.09 19.22 -12.06
CA THR A 137 -3.42 20.40 -11.49
C THR A 137 -2.74 20.10 -10.16
N GLY A 138 -3.15 19.01 -9.48
CA GLY A 138 -2.55 18.54 -8.23
C GLY A 138 -3.44 18.78 -7.00
N GLU A 139 -4.64 19.30 -7.19
CA GLU A 139 -5.58 19.58 -6.11
C GLU A 139 -6.34 18.29 -5.70
N PRO A 140 -6.65 18.13 -4.40
CA PRO A 140 -7.42 16.99 -3.92
C PRO A 140 -8.82 16.88 -4.56
N ILE A 141 -9.22 15.66 -4.92
CA ILE A 141 -10.60 15.40 -5.36
C ILE A 141 -11.53 15.35 -4.13
N GLY A 142 -11.12 14.63 -3.08
CA GLY A 142 -11.82 14.65 -1.80
C GLY A 142 -11.67 16.00 -1.08
N THR A 143 -12.63 16.31 -0.22
CA THR A 143 -12.61 17.49 0.66
C THR A 143 -12.12 17.14 2.07
N ARG A 144 -12.13 15.86 2.44
CA ARG A 144 -11.69 15.35 3.74
C ARG A 144 -10.82 14.11 3.57
N LEU A 145 -9.89 13.92 4.49
CA LEU A 145 -8.99 12.77 4.58
C LEU A 145 -9.27 12.00 5.87
N ASN A 146 -9.25 10.68 5.79
CA ASN A 146 -9.48 9.76 6.91
C ASN A 146 -8.13 9.07 7.21
N GLY A 147 -7.40 9.61 8.19
CA GLY A 147 -6.04 9.20 8.54
C GLY A 147 -6.01 7.99 9.45
#